data_AF-A0A7D5P0H7-F1
#
_entry.id   AF-A0A7D5P0H7-F1
#
_cell.length_a   1.000
_cell.length_b   1.000
_cell.length_c   1.000
_cell.angle_alpha   90.00
_cell.angle_beta   90.00
_cell.angle_gamma   90.00
#
_symmetry.space_group_name_H-M   'P 1'
#
loop_
_entity.id
_entity.type
_entity.pdbx_description
1 polymer ?
#
loop_
_entity_poly.entity_id
_entity_poly.type
_entity_poly.pdbx_seq_one_letter_code
_entity_poly.pdbx_strand_id
1 'polypeptide(L)'
;MYSRRARRGLSPVIGTVLLVAIVVLLSSVAAYVAFGATEEREPAPEVTLELEPVERPGAYDLELTNGERLNGEQVRLRGAADERALANRDLLAGDSVTVFPTDERLQLVWFGEHDASYVLREFEVESELPEADEGCAWLEGERAAGVSTVVIDFVLECDVVAQVDITLETGGVVIGSIDSRNGNVDIDNGQLTVYGPVAADQSVDIDDANVVGSVSADDDIAVDGAEIWGDVRGPDVDVDTATIHGSVESANQVDLDGVTVTGHVYAPSVSCSDSPTIDGEPCSSYSPKDPSDY
;
A
#
# COMPACT_ATOMS: atom_id res chain seq x y z
N MET A 1 6.28 25.44 -94.46
CA MET A 1 5.01 24.89 -93.96
C MET A 1 5.08 24.91 -92.43
N TYR A 2 4.24 25.73 -91.79
CA TYR A 2 4.26 26.02 -90.34
C TYR A 2 3.63 24.86 -89.54
N SER A 3 4.38 24.29 -88.60
CA SER A 3 3.86 23.29 -87.66
C SER A 3 3.06 23.99 -86.55
N ARG A 4 1.73 23.80 -86.55
CA ARG A 4 0.84 24.32 -85.49
C ARG A 4 1.01 23.48 -84.23
N ARG A 5 1.58 24.07 -83.16
CA ARG A 5 1.48 23.53 -81.80
C ARG A 5 0.02 23.56 -81.34
N ALA A 6 -0.57 22.39 -81.14
CA ALA A 6 -1.85 22.26 -80.45
C ALA A 6 -1.68 22.68 -78.98
N ARG A 7 -2.15 23.89 -78.64
CA ARG A 7 -2.36 24.27 -77.23
C ARG A 7 -3.56 23.47 -76.73
N ARG A 8 -3.32 22.40 -75.97
CA ARG A 8 -4.37 21.74 -75.19
C ARG A 8 -4.75 22.69 -74.06
N GLY A 9 -5.89 23.36 -74.19
CA GLY A 9 -6.50 24.10 -73.10
C GLY A 9 -6.94 23.10 -72.04
N LEU A 10 -6.27 23.11 -70.89
CA LEU A 10 -6.79 22.46 -69.69
C LEU A 10 -8.14 23.12 -69.39
N SER A 11 -9.21 22.32 -69.40
CA SER A 11 -10.57 22.78 -69.12
C SER A 11 -10.60 23.42 -67.73
N PRO A 12 -11.13 24.64 -67.56
CA PRO A 12 -11.31 25.31 -66.27
C PRO A 12 -11.97 24.42 -65.20
N VAL A 13 -12.77 23.45 -65.63
CA VAL A 13 -13.45 22.47 -64.78
C VAL A 13 -12.48 21.51 -64.09
N ILE A 14 -11.41 21.08 -64.76
CA ILE A 14 -10.40 20.18 -64.18
C ILE A 14 -9.62 20.92 -63.09
N GLY A 15 -9.30 22.20 -63.32
CA GLY A 15 -8.62 23.04 -62.33
C GLY A 15 -9.46 23.28 -61.06
N THR A 16 -10.77 23.48 -61.21
CA THR A 16 -11.68 23.69 -60.08
C THR A 16 -11.87 22.42 -59.26
N VAL A 17 -12.06 21.26 -59.90
CA VAL A 17 -12.19 19.98 -59.20
C VAL A 17 -10.90 19.65 -58.42
N LEU A 18 -9.73 19.87 -59.04
CA LEU A 18 -8.45 19.65 -58.38
C LEU A 18 -8.26 20.58 -57.16
N LEU A 19 -8.66 21.86 -57.29
CA LEU A 19 -8.54 22.83 -56.20
C LEU A 19 -9.46 22.49 -55.03
N VAL A 20 -10.70 22.09 -55.29
CA VAL A 20 -11.63 21.64 -54.25
C VAL A 20 -11.08 20.40 -53.53
N ALA A 21 -10.54 19.44 -54.28
CA ALA A 21 -9.94 18.24 -53.69
C ALA A 21 -8.76 18.58 -52.77
N ILE A 22 -7.88 19.50 -53.18
CA ILE A 22 -6.75 19.97 -52.37
C ILE A 22 -7.24 20.70 -51.11
N VAL A 23 -8.23 21.58 -51.23
CA VAL A 23 -8.79 22.32 -50.09
C VAL A 23 -9.40 21.37 -49.08
N VAL A 24 -10.19 20.37 -49.51
CA VAL A 24 -10.77 19.36 -48.61
C VAL A 24 -9.68 18.57 -47.90
N LEU A 25 -8.62 18.15 -48.60
CA LEU A 25 -7.49 17.44 -47.99
C LEU A 25 -6.78 18.29 -46.94
N LEU A 26 -6.50 19.55 -47.25
CA LEU A 26 -5.86 20.48 -46.31
C LEU A 26 -6.75 20.78 -45.11
N SER A 27 -8.06 20.95 -45.31
CA SER A 27 -9.02 21.15 -44.22
C SER A 27 -9.09 19.94 -43.29
N SER A 28 -9.05 18.72 -43.81
CA SER A 28 -9.02 17.50 -42.99
C SER A 28 -7.74 17.40 -42.14
N VAL A 29 -6.58 17.71 -42.72
CA VAL A 29 -5.31 17.72 -41.98
C VAL A 29 -5.30 18.82 -40.93
N ALA A 30 -5.77 20.03 -41.27
CA ALA A 30 -5.86 21.14 -40.33
C ALA A 30 -6.83 20.84 -39.18
N ALA A 31 -7.96 20.18 -39.46
CA ALA A 31 -8.89 19.73 -38.43
C ALA A 31 -8.23 18.71 -37.49
N TYR A 32 -7.52 17.72 -38.02
CA TYR A 32 -6.81 16.73 -37.18
C TYR A 32 -5.77 17.39 -36.26
N VAL A 33 -4.99 18.34 -36.79
CA VAL A 33 -4.00 19.08 -35.99
C VAL A 33 -4.67 20.00 -34.96
N ALA A 34 -5.75 20.67 -35.33
CA ALA A 34 -6.48 21.55 -34.43
C ALA A 34 -7.15 20.76 -33.29
N PHE A 35 -7.80 19.64 -33.59
CA PHE A 35 -8.44 18.79 -32.58
C PHE A 35 -7.41 18.07 -31.70
N GLY A 36 -6.29 17.60 -32.26
CA GLY A 36 -5.20 17.01 -31.47
C GLY A 36 -4.42 18.02 -30.62
N ALA A 37 -4.51 19.32 -30.92
CA ALA A 37 -3.93 20.38 -30.11
C ALA A 37 -4.87 20.92 -29.03
N THR A 38 -6.16 20.54 -29.06
CA THR A 38 -7.17 20.90 -28.04
C THR A 38 -7.37 19.83 -26.99
N GLU A 39 -6.67 18.70 -27.06
CA GLU A 39 -6.55 17.80 -25.90
C GLU A 39 -5.72 18.52 -24.84
N GLU A 40 -6.40 19.18 -23.90
CA GLU A 40 -5.78 19.74 -22.70
C GLU A 40 -5.14 18.58 -21.92
N ARG A 41 -3.83 18.41 -22.08
CA ARG A 41 -3.05 17.50 -21.25
C ARG A 41 -2.96 18.11 -19.87
N GLU A 42 -3.64 17.50 -18.92
CA GLU A 42 -3.52 17.89 -17.52
C GLU A 42 -2.05 17.73 -17.08
N PRO A 43 -1.39 18.80 -16.60
CA PRO A 43 -0.02 18.70 -16.13
C PRO A 43 0.02 17.86 -14.85
N ALA A 44 0.95 16.92 -14.78
CA ALA A 44 1.23 16.16 -13.57
C ALA A 44 1.79 17.09 -12.46
N PRO A 45 1.56 16.77 -11.17
CA PRO A 45 2.14 17.53 -10.07
C PRO A 45 3.67 17.47 -10.09
N GLU A 46 4.31 18.60 -9.81
CA GLU A 46 5.77 18.67 -9.68
C GLU A 46 6.18 18.35 -8.24
N VAL A 47 6.76 17.16 -8.04
CA VAL A 47 7.20 16.65 -6.74
C VAL A 47 8.61 16.10 -6.78
N THR A 48 9.31 16.21 -5.65
CA THR A 48 10.58 15.52 -5.39
C THR A 48 10.35 14.48 -4.31
N LEU A 49 10.66 13.24 -4.62
CA LEU A 49 10.50 12.10 -3.71
C LEU A 49 11.84 11.41 -3.52
N GLU A 50 12.07 10.96 -2.30
CA GLU A 50 13.22 10.16 -1.89
C GLU A 50 12.73 8.86 -1.28
N LEU A 51 13.51 7.80 -1.45
CA LEU A 51 13.21 6.47 -0.96
C LEU A 51 14.44 5.96 -0.23
N GLU A 52 14.29 5.67 1.06
CA GLU A 52 15.40 5.24 1.91
C GLU A 52 15.05 3.94 2.65
N PRO A 53 16.00 2.99 2.77
CA PRO A 53 15.78 1.80 3.59
C PRO A 53 15.70 2.18 5.07
N VAL A 54 14.86 1.48 5.83
CA VAL A 54 14.67 1.70 7.27
C VAL A 54 15.04 0.44 8.07
N GLU A 55 15.06 0.55 9.40
CA GLU A 55 15.40 -0.59 10.29
C GLU A 55 14.34 -1.70 10.26
N ARG A 56 13.12 -1.37 9.83
CA ARG A 56 12.00 -2.30 9.70
C ARG A 56 12.27 -3.30 8.54
N PRO A 57 12.10 -4.62 8.74
CA PRO A 57 12.43 -5.63 7.73
C PRO A 57 11.71 -5.43 6.38
N GLY A 58 12.46 -5.44 5.28
CA GLY A 58 11.92 -5.29 3.91
C GLY A 58 11.21 -3.97 3.61
N ALA A 59 11.29 -2.99 4.52
CA ALA A 59 10.61 -1.71 4.41
C ALA A 59 11.53 -0.61 3.89
N TYR A 60 10.93 0.31 3.15
CA TYR A 60 11.52 1.58 2.76
C TYR A 60 10.57 2.71 3.16
N ASP A 61 11.12 3.87 3.53
CA ASP A 61 10.33 5.09 3.69
C ASP A 61 10.42 5.92 2.41
N LEU A 62 9.26 6.15 1.80
CA LEU A 62 9.08 7.07 0.67
C LEU A 62 8.67 8.43 1.23
N GLU A 63 9.57 9.41 1.13
CA GLU A 63 9.37 10.77 1.63
C GLU A 63 9.11 11.75 0.47
N LEU A 64 8.06 12.57 0.61
CA LEU A 64 7.86 13.74 -0.25
C LEU A 64 8.73 14.89 0.29
N THR A 65 9.91 15.12 -0.29
CA THR A 65 10.84 16.13 0.26
C THR A 65 10.52 17.55 -0.18
N ASN A 66 9.93 17.73 -1.36
CA ASN A 66 9.55 19.04 -1.90
C ASN A 66 8.48 18.93 -2.99
N GLY A 67 7.78 20.03 -3.26
CA GLY A 67 6.86 20.17 -4.39
C GLY A 67 5.41 20.39 -3.99
N GLU A 68 4.50 20.06 -4.89
CA GLU A 68 3.07 20.19 -4.68
C GLU A 68 2.52 19.09 -3.78
N ARG A 69 1.36 19.34 -3.17
CA ARG A 69 0.62 18.32 -2.41
C ARG A 69 0.28 17.15 -3.33
N LEU A 70 0.62 15.95 -2.92
CA LEU A 70 0.28 14.73 -3.62
C LEU A 70 -1.02 14.15 -3.05
N ASN A 71 -2.07 14.07 -3.86
CA ASN A 71 -3.30 13.43 -3.44
C ASN A 71 -3.15 11.90 -3.56
N GLY A 72 -3.20 11.20 -2.42
CA GLY A 72 -3.09 9.75 -2.31
C GLY A 72 -4.08 8.95 -3.16
N GLU A 73 -5.30 9.48 -3.34
CA GLU A 73 -6.31 8.81 -4.17
C GLU A 73 -5.92 8.76 -5.64
N GLN A 74 -5.14 9.74 -6.09
CA GLN A 74 -4.68 9.90 -7.46
C GLN A 74 -3.34 9.23 -7.74
N VAL A 75 -2.74 8.50 -6.79
CA VAL A 75 -1.44 7.86 -6.99
C VAL A 75 -1.47 6.37 -6.70
N ARG A 76 -0.60 5.63 -7.39
CA ARG A 76 -0.35 4.20 -7.14
C ARG A 76 1.14 3.92 -7.13
N LEU A 77 1.54 2.98 -6.27
CA LEU A 77 2.89 2.46 -6.19
C LEU A 77 2.95 1.11 -6.89
N ARG A 78 3.41 1.09 -8.14
CA ARG A 78 3.60 -0.19 -8.84
C ARG A 78 4.89 -0.85 -8.37
N GLY A 79 4.85 -2.16 -8.15
CA GLY A 79 5.97 -2.93 -7.60
C GLY A 79 6.08 -2.82 -6.08
N ALA A 80 4.97 -2.53 -5.39
CA ALA A 80 4.86 -2.55 -3.94
C ALA A 80 3.78 -3.55 -3.50
N ALA A 81 3.93 -4.14 -2.32
CA ALA A 81 2.95 -5.03 -1.70
C ALA A 81 1.56 -4.37 -1.58
N ASP A 82 1.54 -3.10 -1.16
CA ASP A 82 0.35 -2.26 -1.18
C ASP A 82 0.51 -1.15 -2.23
N GLU A 83 -0.04 -1.37 -3.43
CA GLU A 83 -0.03 -0.36 -4.50
C GLU A 83 -0.81 0.91 -4.13
N ARG A 84 -1.63 0.84 -3.09
CA ARG A 84 -2.48 1.91 -2.58
C ARG A 84 -2.05 2.39 -1.19
N ALA A 85 -0.80 2.20 -0.77
CA ALA A 85 -0.30 2.64 0.55
C ALA A 85 -0.45 4.15 0.84
N LEU A 86 -0.63 4.95 -0.21
CA LEU A 86 -0.90 6.39 -0.12
C LEU A 86 -2.40 6.73 -0.12
N ALA A 87 -3.29 5.79 -0.44
CA ALA A 87 -4.71 6.03 -0.46
C ALA A 87 -5.21 6.53 0.91
N ASN A 88 -6.24 7.36 0.88
CA ASN A 88 -6.87 8.00 2.03
C ASN A 88 -6.03 9.05 2.77
N ARG A 89 -4.86 9.44 2.24
CA ARG A 89 -4.08 10.58 2.75
C ARG A 89 -3.53 11.45 1.64
N ASP A 90 -3.36 12.73 1.94
CA ASP A 90 -2.54 13.62 1.14
C ASP A 90 -1.12 13.60 1.70
N LEU A 91 -0.11 13.60 0.84
CA LEU A 91 1.28 13.85 1.25
C LEU A 91 1.64 15.32 1.00
N LEU A 92 2.22 15.93 2.01
CA LEU A 92 2.86 17.23 2.00
C LEU A 92 4.38 17.07 2.12
N ALA A 93 5.11 18.17 1.88
CA ALA A 93 6.55 18.15 2.02
C ALA A 93 6.96 17.82 3.48
N GLY A 94 7.79 16.79 3.64
CA GLY A 94 8.21 16.22 4.92
C GLY A 94 7.36 15.01 5.38
N ASP A 95 6.29 14.66 4.67
CA ASP A 95 5.51 13.47 4.97
C ASP A 95 6.17 12.22 4.36
N SER A 96 6.15 11.12 5.10
CA SER A 96 6.65 9.81 4.65
C SER A 96 5.58 8.71 4.68
N VAL A 97 5.79 7.69 3.85
CA VAL A 97 5.01 6.46 3.83
C VAL A 97 5.95 5.28 3.75
N THR A 98 5.76 4.32 4.65
CA THR A 98 6.44 3.04 4.53
C THR A 98 5.88 2.22 3.38
N VAL A 99 6.77 1.66 2.57
CA VAL A 99 6.47 0.84 1.40
C VAL A 99 7.29 -0.45 1.45
N PHE A 100 6.73 -1.54 0.91
CA PHE A 100 7.39 -2.84 0.81
C PHE A 100 7.51 -3.20 -0.66
N PRO A 101 8.67 -2.98 -1.30
CA PRO A 101 8.83 -3.30 -2.70
C PRO A 101 8.75 -4.82 -2.94
N THR A 102 7.89 -5.23 -3.87
CA THR A 102 7.79 -6.63 -4.34
C THR A 102 8.62 -6.86 -5.60
N ASP A 103 8.91 -5.79 -6.35
CA ASP A 103 9.75 -5.80 -7.55
C ASP A 103 11.05 -5.00 -7.33
N GLU A 104 12.06 -5.28 -8.17
CA GLU A 104 13.31 -4.48 -8.23
C GLU A 104 13.10 -3.02 -8.67
N ARG A 105 11.89 -2.68 -9.14
CA ARG A 105 11.53 -1.35 -9.65
C ARG A 105 10.23 -0.88 -9.06
N LEU A 106 10.32 0.14 -8.20
CA LEU A 106 9.17 0.81 -7.61
C LEU A 106 8.82 2.07 -8.44
N GLN A 107 7.57 2.20 -8.87
CA GLN A 107 7.10 3.36 -9.63
C GLN A 107 5.95 4.07 -8.93
N LEU A 108 6.10 5.37 -8.69
CA LEU A 108 4.97 6.21 -8.29
C LEU A 108 4.28 6.76 -9.54
N VAL A 109 3.05 6.32 -9.77
CA VAL A 109 2.23 6.71 -10.92
C VAL A 109 1.07 7.58 -10.45
N TRP A 110 0.94 8.78 -11.03
CA TRP A 110 -0.19 9.68 -10.81
C TRP A 110 -1.22 9.55 -11.94
N PHE A 111 -2.49 9.67 -11.57
CA PHE A 111 -3.66 9.57 -12.43
C PHE A 111 -4.47 10.86 -12.34
N GLY A 112 -4.53 11.58 -13.47
CA GLY A 112 -5.35 12.76 -13.66
C GLY A 112 -6.73 12.44 -14.20
N GLU A 113 -7.45 13.48 -14.59
CA GLU A 113 -8.70 13.37 -15.31
C GLU A 113 -8.46 12.89 -16.76
N HIS A 114 -9.55 12.49 -17.45
CA HIS A 114 -9.52 12.14 -18.88
C HIS A 114 -8.50 11.05 -19.25
N ASP A 115 -8.34 10.04 -18.38
CA ASP A 115 -7.40 8.92 -18.55
C ASP A 115 -5.91 9.34 -18.62
N ALA A 116 -5.56 10.53 -18.14
CA ALA A 116 -4.18 10.98 -18.05
C ALA A 116 -3.43 10.21 -16.94
N SER A 117 -2.26 9.67 -17.26
CA SER A 117 -1.40 9.01 -16.27
C SER A 117 0.07 9.32 -16.50
N TYR A 118 0.81 9.60 -15.42
CA TYR A 118 2.21 9.98 -15.49
C TYR A 118 3.02 9.23 -14.41
N VAL A 119 4.17 8.70 -14.79
CA VAL A 119 5.16 8.22 -13.80
C VAL A 119 5.86 9.44 -13.23
N LEU A 120 5.63 9.72 -11.95
CA LEU A 120 6.25 10.84 -11.24
C LEU A 120 7.71 10.52 -10.90
N ARG A 121 7.95 9.29 -10.44
CA ARG A 121 9.26 8.81 -10.03
C ARG A 121 9.39 7.31 -10.22
N GLU A 122 10.60 6.87 -10.52
CA GLU A 122 11.03 5.48 -10.55
C GLU A 122 12.21 5.33 -9.60
N PHE A 123 12.21 4.25 -8.84
CA PHE A 123 13.28 3.87 -7.92
C PHE A 123 13.75 2.46 -8.26
N GLU A 124 15.07 2.26 -8.23
CA GLU A 124 15.68 0.94 -8.25
C GLU A 124 15.87 0.50 -6.79
N VAL A 125 15.34 -0.67 -6.45
CA VAL A 125 15.32 -1.20 -5.08
C VAL A 125 15.71 -2.67 -5.09
N GLU A 126 16.21 -3.15 -3.97
CA GLU A 126 16.44 -4.58 -3.76
C GLU A 126 15.26 -5.10 -2.94
N SER A 127 14.49 -6.04 -3.48
CA SER A 127 13.40 -6.68 -2.73
C SER A 127 14.00 -7.68 -1.75
N GLU A 128 13.68 -7.50 -0.46
CA GLU A 128 14.01 -8.45 0.60
C GLU A 128 12.83 -9.38 0.92
N LEU A 129 11.69 -9.21 0.23
CA LEU A 129 10.50 -10.01 0.44
C LEU A 129 10.67 -11.42 -0.17
N PRO A 130 10.07 -12.45 0.44
CA PRO A 130 10.06 -13.78 -0.16
C PRO A 130 9.27 -13.80 -1.47
N GLU A 131 9.67 -14.68 -2.40
CA GLU A 131 8.89 -14.91 -3.62
C GLU A 131 7.54 -15.55 -3.26
N ALA A 132 6.45 -15.03 -3.84
CA ALA A 132 5.11 -15.53 -3.60
C ALA A 132 4.86 -16.88 -4.30
N ASP A 133 4.26 -17.81 -3.57
CA ASP A 133 3.79 -19.10 -4.09
C ASP A 133 2.43 -18.95 -4.80
N GLU A 134 1.56 -18.12 -4.22
CA GLU A 134 0.22 -17.83 -4.71
C GLU A 134 -0.08 -16.32 -4.62
N GLY A 135 -1.14 -15.89 -5.31
CA GLY A 135 -1.65 -14.52 -5.24
C GLY A 135 -3.16 -14.48 -5.04
N CYS A 136 -3.76 -13.30 -5.21
CA CYS A 136 -5.19 -13.09 -4.95
C CYS A 136 -6.15 -14.05 -5.65
N ALA A 137 -5.77 -14.63 -6.80
CA ALA A 137 -6.60 -15.62 -7.49
C ALA A 137 -6.88 -16.87 -6.64
N TRP A 138 -5.92 -17.30 -5.81
CA TRP A 138 -6.11 -18.40 -4.86
C TRP A 138 -7.14 -18.02 -3.80
N LEU A 139 -6.99 -16.85 -3.18
CA LEU A 139 -7.89 -16.36 -2.14
C LEU A 139 -9.34 -16.22 -2.63
N GLU A 140 -9.54 -15.72 -3.85
CA GLU A 140 -10.88 -15.68 -4.45
C GLU A 140 -11.46 -17.08 -4.67
N GLY A 141 -10.61 -18.08 -4.92
CA GLY A 141 -11.00 -19.49 -4.97
C GLY A 141 -11.53 -20.00 -3.64
N GLU A 142 -10.83 -19.73 -2.55
CA GLU A 142 -11.24 -20.10 -1.18
C GLU A 142 -12.58 -19.44 -0.79
N ARG A 143 -12.70 -18.14 -1.05
CA ARG A 143 -13.97 -17.40 -0.81
C ARG A 143 -15.12 -17.98 -1.61
N ALA A 144 -14.90 -18.31 -2.88
CA ALA A 144 -15.92 -18.90 -3.74
C ALA A 144 -16.31 -20.33 -3.30
N ALA A 145 -15.39 -21.07 -2.70
CA ALA A 145 -15.66 -22.37 -2.09
C ALA A 145 -16.48 -22.27 -0.80
N GLY A 146 -16.56 -21.08 -0.19
CA GLY A 146 -17.32 -20.82 1.03
C GLY A 146 -16.71 -21.53 2.23
N VAL A 147 -15.38 -21.56 2.31
CA VAL A 147 -14.66 -22.09 3.48
C VAL A 147 -15.03 -21.30 4.73
N SER A 148 -15.01 -21.98 5.88
CA SER A 148 -15.28 -21.36 7.18
C SER A 148 -14.05 -20.75 7.84
N THR A 149 -12.88 -21.03 7.30
CA THR A 149 -11.57 -20.54 7.74
C THR A 149 -10.67 -20.50 6.51
N VAL A 150 -9.93 -19.40 6.32
CA VAL A 150 -8.85 -19.32 5.33
C VAL A 150 -7.56 -19.75 6.03
N VAL A 151 -6.95 -20.84 5.57
CA VAL A 151 -5.69 -21.35 6.13
C VAL A 151 -4.57 -21.11 5.12
N ILE A 152 -3.48 -20.47 5.57
CA ILE A 152 -2.33 -20.11 4.73
C ILE A 152 -1.07 -20.74 5.33
N ASP A 153 -0.43 -21.64 4.60
CA ASP A 153 0.79 -22.36 4.95
C ASP A 153 1.92 -22.17 3.91
N PHE A 154 1.83 -21.10 3.10
CA PHE A 154 2.74 -20.73 2.03
C PHE A 154 2.87 -19.20 1.91
N VAL A 155 3.70 -18.70 0.99
CA VAL A 155 3.84 -17.25 0.74
C VAL A 155 2.73 -16.74 -0.19
N LEU A 156 1.84 -15.89 0.34
CA LEU A 156 0.73 -15.28 -0.39
C LEU A 156 0.97 -13.78 -0.62
N GLU A 157 1.02 -13.35 -1.88
CA GLU A 157 0.99 -11.92 -2.24
C GLU A 157 -0.44 -11.49 -2.56
N CYS A 158 -1.15 -11.03 -1.52
CA CYS A 158 -2.50 -10.49 -1.63
C CYS A 158 -2.95 -9.84 -0.31
N ASP A 159 -3.86 -8.85 -0.42
CA ASP A 159 -4.70 -8.45 0.70
C ASP A 159 -5.73 -9.54 1.07
N VAL A 160 -5.57 -10.12 2.25
CA VAL A 160 -6.41 -11.18 2.79
C VAL A 160 -7.61 -10.61 3.54
N VAL A 161 -8.64 -10.23 2.79
CA VAL A 161 -9.92 -9.75 3.37
C VAL A 161 -10.93 -10.90 3.43
N ALA A 162 -11.38 -11.37 4.58
CA ALA A 162 -12.33 -12.49 4.66
C ALA A 162 -13.53 -12.19 5.57
N GLN A 163 -14.62 -12.96 5.46
CA GLN A 163 -15.75 -12.88 6.39
C GLN A 163 -15.78 -14.07 7.37
N VAL A 164 -14.60 -14.62 7.62
CA VAL A 164 -14.35 -15.89 8.30
C VAL A 164 -12.99 -15.80 8.98
N ASP A 165 -12.71 -16.73 9.89
CA ASP A 165 -11.41 -16.80 10.55
C ASP A 165 -10.27 -16.94 9.52
N ILE A 166 -9.13 -16.33 9.81
CA ILE A 166 -7.91 -16.41 9.01
C ILE A 166 -6.83 -17.03 9.91
N THR A 167 -6.22 -18.11 9.46
CA THR A 167 -5.15 -18.81 10.20
C THR A 167 -3.91 -18.87 9.32
N LEU A 168 -2.78 -18.41 9.84
CA LEU A 168 -1.47 -18.61 9.25
C LEU A 168 -0.77 -19.72 10.03
N GLU A 169 -0.48 -20.84 9.36
CA GLU A 169 0.27 -21.95 9.94
C GLU A 169 1.75 -21.87 9.52
N THR A 170 2.58 -22.79 10.03
CA THR A 170 4.00 -22.88 9.68
C THR A 170 4.24 -22.81 8.16
N GLY A 171 5.02 -21.84 7.71
CA GLY A 171 5.27 -21.56 6.28
C GLY A 171 4.41 -20.42 5.71
N GLY A 172 3.37 -20.02 6.43
CA GLY A 172 2.45 -18.94 6.06
C GLY A 172 3.11 -17.57 6.13
N VAL A 173 3.17 -16.90 4.99
CA VAL A 173 3.60 -15.50 4.88
C VAL A 173 2.54 -14.75 4.07
N VAL A 174 2.13 -13.58 4.54
CA VAL A 174 1.29 -12.67 3.77
C VAL A 174 2.10 -11.44 3.42
N ILE A 175 2.15 -11.12 2.13
CA ILE A 175 2.64 -9.86 1.58
C ILE A 175 1.40 -9.05 1.18
N GLY A 176 1.02 -8.10 2.03
CA GLY A 176 -0.27 -7.42 1.97
C GLY A 176 -0.92 -7.31 3.35
N SER A 177 -2.15 -6.80 3.38
CA SER A 177 -2.93 -6.67 4.62
C SER A 177 -3.76 -7.92 4.96
N ILE A 178 -4.04 -8.14 6.24
CA ILE A 178 -4.98 -9.16 6.72
C ILE A 178 -6.16 -8.45 7.39
N ASP A 179 -7.40 -8.75 6.97
CA ASP A 179 -8.65 -8.16 7.48
C ASP A 179 -9.73 -9.25 7.62
N SER A 180 -9.96 -9.72 8.83
CA SER A 180 -10.97 -10.74 9.17
C SER A 180 -12.28 -10.09 9.66
N ARG A 181 -13.30 -10.07 8.80
CA ARG A 181 -14.61 -9.45 9.09
C ARG A 181 -15.57 -10.45 9.71
N ASN A 182 -16.00 -10.23 10.93
CA ASN A 182 -16.71 -11.19 11.78
C ASN A 182 -15.90 -12.47 12.10
N GLY A 183 -14.58 -12.44 12.02
CA GLY A 183 -13.72 -13.58 12.34
C GLY A 183 -12.53 -13.16 13.18
N ASN A 184 -11.77 -14.17 13.60
CA ASN A 184 -10.49 -14.02 14.28
C ASN A 184 -9.33 -14.03 13.26
N VAL A 185 -8.16 -13.60 13.70
CA VAL A 185 -6.88 -13.87 13.03
C VAL A 185 -5.99 -14.64 14.00
N ASP A 186 -5.45 -15.77 13.56
CA ASP A 186 -4.55 -16.64 14.32
C ASP A 186 -3.25 -16.81 13.50
N ILE A 187 -2.11 -16.45 14.06
CA ILE A 187 -0.82 -16.47 13.37
C ILE A 187 0.19 -17.30 14.17
N ASP A 188 0.42 -18.54 13.75
CA ASP A 188 1.46 -19.45 14.23
C ASP A 188 2.28 -19.94 13.02
N ASN A 189 3.10 -19.04 12.46
CA ASN A 189 3.78 -19.26 11.20
C ASN A 189 5.23 -19.74 11.32
N GLY A 190 5.71 -20.00 12.53
CA GLY A 190 7.06 -20.52 12.78
C GLY A 190 8.17 -19.48 12.61
N GLN A 191 7.96 -18.29 13.19
CA GLN A 191 8.84 -17.12 13.21
C GLN A 191 9.02 -16.44 11.85
N LEU A 192 8.02 -16.57 10.99
CA LEU A 192 7.96 -15.89 9.71
C LEU A 192 7.25 -14.53 9.85
N THR A 193 7.36 -13.71 8.81
CA THR A 193 6.92 -12.33 8.83
C THR A 193 5.67 -12.11 7.99
N VAL A 194 4.66 -11.44 8.54
CA VAL A 194 3.57 -10.82 7.78
C VAL A 194 3.98 -9.40 7.40
N TYR A 195 3.96 -9.08 6.11
CA TYR A 195 4.35 -7.78 5.56
C TYR A 195 3.12 -6.92 5.26
N GLY A 196 2.54 -6.37 6.32
CA GLY A 196 1.39 -5.46 6.26
C GLY A 196 0.60 -5.43 7.58
N PRO A 197 -0.45 -4.59 7.66
CA PRO A 197 -1.28 -4.51 8.85
C PRO A 197 -2.17 -5.75 9.01
N VAL A 198 -2.50 -6.06 10.27
CA VAL A 198 -3.39 -7.17 10.66
C VAL A 198 -4.58 -6.62 11.41
N ALA A 199 -5.80 -6.98 10.98
CA ALA A 199 -7.05 -6.54 11.58
C ALA A 199 -8.06 -7.69 11.72
N ALA A 200 -8.82 -7.69 12.83
CA ALA A 200 -9.93 -8.60 13.07
C ALA A 200 -11.12 -7.90 13.74
N ASP A 201 -12.34 -8.23 13.33
CA ASP A 201 -13.58 -7.82 14.04
C ASP A 201 -13.81 -8.61 15.34
N GLN A 202 -13.02 -9.66 15.58
CA GLN A 202 -12.97 -10.38 16.85
C GLN A 202 -11.57 -10.24 17.44
N SER A 203 -10.89 -11.36 17.73
CA SER A 203 -9.56 -11.36 18.34
C SER A 203 -8.44 -11.56 17.33
N VAL A 204 -7.24 -11.10 17.70
CA VAL A 204 -5.99 -11.42 17.02
C VAL A 204 -5.10 -12.19 17.99
N ASP A 205 -4.63 -13.37 17.57
CA ASP A 205 -3.66 -14.20 18.28
C ASP A 205 -2.40 -14.32 17.43
N ILE A 206 -1.23 -14.03 18.01
CA ILE A 206 0.07 -14.05 17.32
C ILE A 206 1.05 -14.83 18.18
N ASP A 207 1.38 -16.04 17.74
CA ASP A 207 2.30 -16.94 18.41
C ASP A 207 3.54 -17.16 17.54
N ASP A 208 4.72 -16.86 18.08
CA ASP A 208 6.01 -17.08 17.42
C ASP A 208 6.02 -16.53 15.98
N ALA A 209 5.56 -15.29 15.75
CA ALA A 209 5.47 -14.69 14.42
C ALA A 209 5.84 -13.20 14.43
N ASN A 210 6.27 -12.65 13.30
CA ASN A 210 6.57 -11.23 13.18
C ASN A 210 5.51 -10.52 12.33
N VAL A 211 5.14 -9.30 12.71
CA VAL A 211 4.22 -8.47 11.94
C VAL A 211 4.87 -7.14 11.61
N VAL A 212 4.92 -6.82 10.32
CA VAL A 212 5.45 -5.57 9.83
C VAL A 212 4.30 -4.65 9.43
N GLY A 213 3.62 -4.14 10.44
CA GLY A 213 2.41 -3.34 10.34
C GLY A 213 1.78 -3.15 11.71
N SER A 214 0.68 -2.39 11.76
CA SER A 214 -0.13 -2.29 12.98
C SER A 214 -1.01 -3.53 13.13
N VAL A 215 -1.28 -3.90 14.37
CA VAL A 215 -2.19 -4.99 14.74
C VAL A 215 -3.41 -4.37 15.43
N SER A 216 -4.61 -4.72 14.98
CA SER A 216 -5.85 -4.21 15.57
C SER A 216 -6.93 -5.29 15.71
N ALA A 217 -7.69 -5.23 16.79
CA ALA A 217 -8.80 -6.14 17.07
C ALA A 217 -9.97 -5.41 17.73
N ASP A 218 -11.19 -5.85 17.46
CA ASP A 218 -12.41 -5.32 18.10
C ASP A 218 -12.73 -6.03 19.43
N ASP A 219 -12.04 -7.14 19.77
CA ASP A 219 -12.18 -7.90 21.03
C ASP A 219 -10.86 -7.99 21.81
N ASP A 220 -10.09 -9.07 21.66
CA ASP A 220 -8.83 -9.28 22.39
C ASP A 220 -7.62 -9.35 21.44
N ILE A 221 -6.46 -8.90 21.91
CA ILE A 221 -5.17 -9.17 21.26
C ILE A 221 -4.28 -9.97 22.21
N ALA A 222 -3.80 -11.13 21.75
CA ALA A 222 -2.77 -11.92 22.41
C ALA A 222 -1.54 -12.00 21.50
N VAL A 223 -0.36 -11.84 22.08
CA VAL A 223 0.92 -11.86 21.36
C VAL A 223 1.96 -12.59 22.20
N ASP A 224 2.50 -13.72 21.73
CA ASP A 224 3.62 -14.43 22.36
C ASP A 224 4.80 -14.59 21.40
N GLY A 225 6.02 -14.26 21.85
CA GLY A 225 7.25 -14.57 21.11
C GLY A 225 7.44 -13.82 19.79
N ALA A 226 6.81 -12.65 19.64
CA ALA A 226 6.69 -11.91 18.39
C ALA A 226 7.55 -10.62 18.31
N GLU A 227 7.78 -10.13 17.09
CA GLU A 227 8.21 -8.75 16.83
C GLU A 227 7.18 -8.01 15.96
N ILE A 228 6.63 -6.91 16.48
CA ILE A 228 5.60 -6.09 15.81
C ILE A 228 6.17 -4.72 15.47
N TRP A 229 6.19 -4.37 14.18
CA TRP A 229 6.66 -3.09 13.67
C TRP A 229 5.52 -2.12 13.38
N GLY A 230 4.73 -1.83 14.41
CA GLY A 230 3.61 -0.92 14.34
C GLY A 230 2.91 -0.81 15.70
N ASP A 231 1.76 -0.13 15.70
CA ASP A 231 0.95 -0.02 16.90
C ASP A 231 0.10 -1.27 17.11
N VAL A 232 -0.20 -1.58 18.37
CA VAL A 232 -1.11 -2.65 18.77
C VAL A 232 -2.34 -2.01 19.42
N ARG A 233 -3.54 -2.29 18.89
CA ARG A 233 -4.79 -1.62 19.31
C ARG A 233 -5.93 -2.60 19.50
N GLY A 234 -6.39 -2.78 20.74
CA GLY A 234 -7.54 -3.64 21.04
C GLY A 234 -8.17 -3.30 22.38
N PRO A 235 -9.43 -3.65 22.64
CA PRO A 235 -10.05 -3.47 23.95
C PRO A 235 -9.19 -4.02 25.09
N ASP A 236 -8.73 -5.26 24.98
CA ASP A 236 -7.82 -5.93 25.92
C ASP A 236 -6.59 -6.42 25.16
N VAL A 237 -5.40 -6.16 25.71
CA VAL A 237 -4.12 -6.50 25.07
C VAL A 237 -3.24 -7.26 26.05
N ASP A 238 -2.88 -8.48 25.69
CA ASP A 238 -1.98 -9.37 26.41
C ASP A 238 -0.74 -9.65 25.56
N VAL A 239 0.44 -9.41 26.12
CA VAL A 239 1.70 -9.50 25.37
C VAL A 239 2.76 -10.18 26.23
N ASP A 240 3.32 -11.26 25.70
CA ASP A 240 4.30 -12.11 26.33
C ASP A 240 5.56 -12.23 25.44
N THR A 241 6.74 -12.06 26.03
CA THR A 241 8.05 -12.30 25.38
C THR A 241 8.22 -11.64 23.99
N ALA A 242 7.61 -10.46 23.78
CA ALA A 242 7.58 -9.80 22.48
C ALA A 242 8.29 -8.43 22.46
N THR A 243 8.52 -7.90 21.25
CA THR A 243 8.96 -6.51 21.04
C THR A 243 7.98 -5.77 20.13
N ILE A 244 7.49 -4.62 20.59
CA ILE A 244 6.57 -3.75 19.85
C ILE A 244 7.29 -2.44 19.54
N HIS A 245 7.55 -2.19 18.25
CA HIS A 245 8.16 -0.97 17.72
C HIS A 245 7.12 0.11 17.41
N GLY A 246 6.24 0.34 18.38
CA GLY A 246 5.10 1.25 18.29
C GLY A 246 4.49 1.49 19.66
N SER A 247 3.29 2.05 19.66
CA SER A 247 2.51 2.25 20.88
C SER A 247 1.48 1.12 21.05
N VAL A 248 1.09 0.89 22.30
CA VAL A 248 -0.02 -0.01 22.63
C VAL A 248 -1.19 0.84 23.10
N GLU A 249 -2.35 0.69 22.46
CA GLU A 249 -3.60 1.33 22.85
C GLU A 249 -4.59 0.27 23.33
N SER A 250 -5.17 0.49 24.51
CA SER A 250 -6.23 -0.36 25.03
C SER A 250 -7.33 0.44 25.71
N ALA A 251 -8.58 0.04 25.44
CA ALA A 251 -9.74 0.62 26.09
C ALA A 251 -9.94 0.11 27.53
N ASN A 252 -9.39 -1.06 27.86
CA ASN A 252 -9.58 -1.76 29.13
C ASN A 252 -8.25 -1.97 29.87
N GLN A 253 -7.56 -3.08 29.63
CA GLN A 253 -6.30 -3.43 30.29
C GLN A 253 -5.22 -3.85 29.30
N VAL A 254 -3.98 -3.61 29.70
CA VAL A 254 -2.78 -4.17 29.07
C VAL A 254 -2.05 -5.04 30.08
N ASP A 255 -1.75 -6.29 29.72
CA ASP A 255 -0.82 -7.15 30.46
C ASP A 255 0.47 -7.33 29.65
N LEU A 256 1.61 -7.23 30.32
CA LEU A 256 2.94 -7.27 29.69
C LEU A 256 3.86 -8.21 30.48
N ASP A 257 4.30 -9.31 29.88
CA ASP A 257 5.27 -10.24 30.47
C ASP A 257 6.58 -10.29 29.67
N GLY A 258 7.67 -9.76 30.23
CA GLY A 258 8.99 -9.79 29.56
C GLY A 258 9.06 -8.99 28.23
N VAL A 259 8.14 -8.05 28.02
CA VAL A 259 7.96 -7.29 26.76
C VAL A 259 8.83 -6.04 26.68
N THR A 260 9.19 -5.63 25.45
CA THR A 260 9.70 -4.29 25.16
C THR A 260 8.73 -3.53 24.25
N VAL A 261 8.18 -2.40 24.74
CA VAL A 261 7.40 -1.45 23.95
C VAL A 261 8.25 -0.19 23.75
N THR A 262 8.59 0.15 22.50
CA THR A 262 9.42 1.32 22.21
C THR A 262 8.64 2.63 22.24
N GLY A 263 7.33 2.58 21.96
CA GLY A 263 6.41 3.70 22.13
C GLY A 263 5.80 3.75 23.53
N HIS A 264 4.62 4.37 23.62
CA HIS A 264 3.90 4.52 24.87
C HIS A 264 2.74 3.53 24.99
N VAL A 265 2.30 3.28 26.22
CA VAL A 265 1.07 2.53 26.49
C VAL A 265 -0.03 3.50 26.91
N TYR A 266 -1.15 3.46 26.19
CA TYR A 266 -2.35 4.26 26.41
C TYR A 266 -3.46 3.32 26.89
N ALA A 267 -3.66 3.25 28.21
CA ALA A 267 -4.57 2.30 28.82
C ALA A 267 -5.05 2.76 30.21
N PRO A 268 -6.28 2.40 30.63
CA PRO A 268 -6.74 2.63 32.00
C PRO A 268 -5.87 1.96 33.08
N SER A 269 -5.30 0.79 32.76
CA SER A 269 -4.41 0.06 33.65
C SER A 269 -3.42 -0.81 32.87
N VAL A 270 -2.22 -0.96 33.44
CA VAL A 270 -1.17 -1.85 32.93
C VAL A 270 -0.73 -2.79 34.05
N SER A 271 -0.70 -4.09 33.75
CA SER A 271 -0.08 -5.14 34.57
C SER A 271 1.27 -5.50 33.95
N CYS A 272 2.24 -5.87 34.79
CA CYS A 272 3.59 -6.16 34.35
C CYS A 272 4.25 -7.29 35.16
N SER A 273 4.81 -8.26 34.43
CA SER A 273 5.66 -9.32 34.95
C SER A 273 6.94 -9.48 34.11
N ASP A 274 7.95 -10.14 34.68
CA ASP A 274 9.27 -10.35 34.07
C ASP A 274 10.01 -9.10 33.54
N SER A 275 9.74 -7.95 34.17
CA SER A 275 10.45 -6.68 33.99
C SER A 275 10.33 -6.06 32.58
N PRO A 276 9.11 -5.74 32.10
CA PRO A 276 8.92 -5.12 30.80
C PRO A 276 9.51 -3.71 30.76
N THR A 277 9.82 -3.23 29.55
CA THR A 277 10.28 -1.85 29.30
C THR A 277 9.28 -1.14 28.39
N ILE A 278 8.89 0.08 28.75
CA ILE A 278 7.96 0.93 28.00
C ILE A 278 8.63 2.29 27.79
N ASP A 279 8.80 2.73 26.54
CA ASP A 279 9.47 4.00 26.19
C ASP A 279 10.85 4.16 26.88
N GLY A 280 11.61 3.05 26.94
CA GLY A 280 12.92 3.02 27.60
C GLY A 280 12.90 3.08 29.14
N GLU A 281 11.72 3.13 29.77
CA GLU A 281 11.55 3.09 31.22
C GLU A 281 11.10 1.69 31.69
N PRO A 282 11.57 1.19 32.85
CA PRO A 282 11.07 -0.07 33.37
C PRO A 282 9.60 0.09 33.79
N CYS A 283 8.76 -0.90 33.48
CA CYS A 283 7.32 -0.80 33.72
C CYS A 283 6.98 -0.45 35.19
N SER A 284 7.75 -0.96 36.16
CA SER A 284 7.56 -0.65 37.58
C SER A 284 7.62 0.86 37.95
N SER A 285 8.17 1.71 37.08
CA SER A 285 8.18 3.16 37.21
C SER A 285 7.35 3.90 36.16
N TYR A 286 6.85 3.19 35.15
CA TYR A 286 6.07 3.77 34.07
C TYR A 286 4.65 4.12 34.55
N SER A 287 4.08 5.19 34.01
CA SER A 287 2.68 5.55 34.22
C SER A 287 1.97 5.56 32.86
N PRO A 288 0.94 4.71 32.66
CA PRO A 288 0.23 4.69 31.39
C PRO A 288 -0.45 6.03 31.10
N LYS A 289 -0.55 6.33 29.81
CA LYS A 289 -1.25 7.52 29.31
C LYS A 289 -2.75 7.26 29.21
N ASP A 290 -3.53 8.33 29.19
CA ASP A 290 -4.97 8.23 28.98
C ASP A 290 -5.24 7.73 27.55
N PRO A 291 -6.13 6.73 27.34
CA PRO A 291 -6.49 6.28 26.00
C PRO A 291 -6.93 7.40 25.04
N SER A 292 -7.52 8.48 25.57
CA SER A 292 -7.95 9.61 24.75
C SER A 292 -6.83 10.55 24.28
N ASP A 293 -5.60 10.35 24.77
CA ASP A 293 -4.40 11.09 24.36
C ASP A 293 -3.65 10.42 23.19
N TYR A 294 -4.17 9.31 22.65
CA TYR A 294 -3.59 8.59 21.51
C TYR A 294 -3.67 9.41 20.20
#